data_AF-A0A1U8LSB7-F1
#
_entry.id   AF-A0A1U8LSB7-F1
#
_cell.length_a   1.000
_cell.length_b   1.000
_cell.length_c   1.000
_cell.angle_alpha   90.00
_cell.angle_beta   90.00
_cell.angle_gamma   90.00
#
_symmetry.space_group_name_H-M   'P 1'
#
loop_
_entity.id
_entity.type
_entity.pdbx_description
1 polymer ?
#
loop_
_entity_poly.entity_id
_entity_poly.type
_entity_poly.pdbx_seq_one_letter_code
_entity_poly.pdbx_strand_id
1 'polypeptide(L)'
;MAESFAFEIAAKVLEKLGSATYERISLAWGVRGEFEKLKLTLAAIRAVVLDAEQQQARNHEISHWLHKFNDACYEMEDLKDEFEIQALRRQVLEQGSILACRFRMGNKIKKANEMLNEIAANKAKFPLTQKHETNVLHRQRETYS
;
A
#
# COMPACT_ATOMS: atom_id res chain seq x y z
N MET A 1 -18.18 10.88 9.86
CA MET A 1 -17.58 9.55 9.66
C MET A 1 -16.54 9.75 8.59
N ALA A 2 -15.32 10.14 8.96
CA ALA A 2 -14.24 10.22 7.98
C ALA A 2 -13.81 8.78 7.74
N GLU A 3 -14.26 8.21 6.64
CA GLU A 3 -13.63 7.01 6.11
C GLU A 3 -12.15 7.37 5.91
N SER A 4 -11.31 6.61 6.57
CA SER A 4 -9.88 6.85 6.72
C SER A 4 -9.19 6.98 5.36
N PHE A 5 -8.70 8.18 5.01
CA PHE A 5 -8.03 8.42 3.73
C PHE A 5 -6.82 7.49 3.55
N ALA A 6 -6.04 7.28 4.60
CA ALA A 6 -4.87 6.40 4.55
C ALA A 6 -5.26 4.90 4.46
N PHE A 7 -6.32 4.46 5.13
CA PHE A 7 -6.80 3.08 5.03
C PHE A 7 -7.40 2.77 3.66
N GLU A 8 -8.14 3.73 3.07
CA GLU A 8 -8.73 3.57 1.74
C GLU A 8 -7.64 3.50 0.67
N ILE A 9 -6.61 4.36 0.74
CA ILE A 9 -5.46 4.28 -0.17
C ILE A 9 -4.74 2.94 -0.01
N ALA A 10 -4.47 2.51 1.22
CA ALA A 10 -3.84 1.22 1.47
C ALA A 10 -4.67 0.06 0.91
N ALA A 11 -5.99 0.13 0.97
CA ALA A 11 -6.89 -0.86 0.37
C ALA A 11 -6.75 -0.90 -1.16
N LYS A 12 -6.80 0.26 -1.83
CA LYS A 12 -6.65 0.39 -3.27
C LYS A 12 -5.29 -0.13 -3.76
N VAL A 13 -4.22 0.22 -3.04
CA VAL A 13 -2.87 -0.28 -3.37
C VAL A 13 -2.80 -1.79 -3.21
N LEU A 14 -3.34 -2.36 -2.12
CA LEU A 14 -3.38 -3.82 -1.91
C LEU A 14 -4.19 -4.56 -3.00
N GLU A 15 -5.34 -4.02 -3.40
CA GLU A 15 -6.15 -4.57 -4.48
C GLU A 15 -5.35 -4.61 -5.79
N LYS A 16 -4.67 -3.50 -6.12
CA LYS A 16 -3.86 -3.43 -7.33
C LYS A 16 -2.68 -4.41 -7.29
N LEU A 17 -1.97 -4.49 -6.16
CA LEU A 17 -0.86 -5.43 -5.95
C LEU A 17 -1.33 -6.89 -6.00
N GLY A 18 -2.58 -7.18 -5.65
CA GLY A 18 -3.20 -8.50 -5.75
C GLY A 18 -3.73 -8.85 -7.15
N SER A 19 -3.67 -7.93 -8.12
CA SER A 19 -4.24 -8.14 -9.45
C SER A 19 -3.39 -9.07 -10.33
N ALA A 20 -4.05 -9.80 -11.23
CA ALA A 20 -3.37 -10.67 -12.20
C ALA A 20 -2.38 -9.91 -13.10
N THR A 21 -2.65 -8.63 -13.37
CA THR A 21 -1.74 -7.76 -14.13
C THR A 21 -0.42 -7.55 -13.39
N TYR A 22 -0.48 -7.26 -12.08
CA TYR A 22 0.73 -7.09 -11.26
C TYR A 22 1.51 -8.38 -11.11
N GLU A 23 0.84 -9.53 -10.98
CA GLU A 23 1.52 -10.84 -10.94
C GLU A 23 2.30 -11.12 -12.24
N ARG A 24 1.70 -10.82 -13.41
CA ARG A 24 2.38 -11.00 -14.70
C ARG A 24 3.59 -10.07 -14.84
N ILE A 25 3.46 -8.83 -14.39
CA ILE A 25 4.54 -7.83 -14.43
C ILE A 25 5.67 -8.24 -13.47
N SER A 26 5.34 -8.65 -12.25
CA SER A 26 6.33 -9.03 -11.24
C SER A 26 7.15 -10.24 -11.68
N LEU A 27 6.50 -11.22 -12.33
CA LEU A 27 7.15 -12.36 -12.98
C LEU A 27 8.04 -11.94 -14.15
N ALA A 28 7.53 -11.10 -15.06
CA ALA A 28 8.29 -10.63 -16.22
C ALA A 28 9.56 -9.89 -15.81
N TRP A 29 9.57 -9.23 -14.65
CA TRP A 29 10.70 -8.44 -14.17
C TRP A 29 11.53 -9.13 -13.07
N GLY A 30 11.12 -10.31 -12.60
CA GLY A 30 11.86 -11.09 -11.62
C GLY A 30 11.84 -10.49 -10.21
N VAL A 31 10.82 -9.70 -9.89
CA VAL A 31 10.68 -8.93 -8.62
C VAL A 31 9.49 -9.41 -7.79
N ARG A 32 8.97 -10.61 -8.08
CA ARG A 32 7.80 -11.20 -7.42
C ARG A 32 7.95 -11.29 -5.90
N GLY A 33 9.14 -11.65 -5.41
CA GLY A 33 9.38 -11.79 -3.97
C GLY A 33 9.31 -10.46 -3.22
N GLU A 34 9.83 -9.40 -3.84
CA GLU A 34 9.83 -8.04 -3.31
C GLU A 34 8.42 -7.45 -3.31
N PHE A 35 7.62 -7.80 -4.32
CA PHE A 35 6.21 -7.44 -4.36
C PHE A 35 5.37 -8.14 -3.29
N GLU A 36 5.60 -9.44 -3.07
CA GLU A 36 4.85 -10.17 -2.04
C GLU A 36 5.17 -9.63 -0.64
N LYS A 37 6.45 -9.30 -0.38
CA LYS A 37 6.88 -8.61 0.85
C LYS A 37 6.16 -7.28 1.01
N LEU A 38 6.11 -6.47 -0.04
CA LEU A 38 5.45 -5.16 -0.03
C LEU A 38 3.98 -5.29 0.35
N LYS A 39 3.28 -6.25 -0.26
CA LYS A 39 1.88 -6.54 -0.01
C LYS A 39 1.63 -6.99 1.44
N LEU A 40 2.46 -7.89 1.96
CA LEU A 40 2.33 -8.38 3.34
C LEU A 40 2.55 -7.27 4.36
N THR A 41 3.60 -6.46 4.19
CA THR A 41 3.88 -5.34 5.10
C THR A 41 2.78 -4.28 5.05
N LEU A 42 2.29 -3.93 3.86
CA LEU A 42 1.19 -2.99 3.69
C LEU A 42 -0.10 -3.49 4.35
N ALA A 43 -0.42 -4.78 4.21
CA ALA A 43 -1.59 -5.38 4.86
C ALA A 43 -1.49 -5.33 6.39
N ALA A 44 -0.31 -5.61 6.95
CA ALA A 44 -0.06 -5.54 8.39
C ALA A 44 -0.22 -4.12 8.94
N ILE A 45 0.25 -3.11 8.21
CA ILE A 45 0.10 -1.71 8.59
C ILE A 45 -1.36 -1.26 8.46
N ARG A 46 -2.03 -1.58 7.35
CA ARG A 46 -3.45 -1.23 7.12
C ARG A 46 -4.35 -1.69 8.26
N ALA A 47 -4.08 -2.88 8.82
CA ALA A 47 -4.87 -3.43 9.93
C ALA A 47 -4.89 -2.54 11.19
N VAL A 48 -3.90 -1.65 11.36
CA VAL A 48 -3.78 -0.78 12.54
C VAL A 48 -3.98 0.71 12.22
N VAL A 49 -4.06 1.09 10.95
CA VAL A 49 -4.23 2.49 10.52
C VAL A 49 -5.54 3.08 11.04
N LEU A 50 -6.64 2.32 11.04
CA LEU A 50 -7.91 2.77 11.60
C LEU A 50 -7.83 3.09 13.09
N ASP A 51 -7.03 2.35 13.85
CA ASP A 51 -6.81 2.63 15.27
C ASP A 51 -5.88 3.83 15.46
N ALA A 52 -4.82 3.92 14.66
CA ALA A 52 -3.91 5.04 14.66
C ALA A 52 -4.62 6.36 14.35
N GLU A 53 -5.50 6.42 13.35
CA GLU A 53 -6.22 7.64 12.99
C GLU A 53 -7.18 8.12 14.08
N GLN A 54 -7.79 7.20 14.84
CA GLN A 54 -8.64 7.56 15.98
C GLN A 54 -7.82 8.12 17.14
N GLN A 55 -6.57 7.68 17.28
CA GLN A 55 -5.67 8.09 18.37
C GLN A 55 -4.79 9.28 18.00
N GLN A 56 -4.67 9.63 16.71
CA GLN A 56 -3.74 10.67 16.22
C GLN A 56 -3.96 12.04 16.86
N ALA A 57 -5.21 12.40 17.16
CA ALA A 57 -5.55 13.70 17.76
C ALA A 57 -4.99 13.88 19.18
N ARG A 58 -4.65 12.77 19.84
CA ARG A 58 -4.14 12.75 21.22
C ARG A 58 -2.64 12.43 21.29
N ASN A 59 -2.02 12.07 20.18
CA ASN A 59 -0.62 11.67 20.14
C ASN A 59 0.04 12.14 18.83
N HIS A 60 0.89 13.15 18.94
CA HIS A 60 1.65 13.70 17.81
C HIS A 60 2.60 12.68 17.15
N GLU A 61 3.12 11.70 17.89
CA GLU A 61 3.96 10.65 17.33
C GLU A 61 3.16 9.69 16.44
N ILE A 62 1.90 9.41 16.79
CA ILE A 62 0.97 8.63 15.94
C ILE A 62 0.61 9.42 14.68
N SER A 63 0.39 10.72 14.80
CA SER A 63 0.15 11.60 13.64
C SER A 63 1.35 11.62 12.69
N HIS A 64 2.56 11.76 13.21
CA HIS A 64 3.78 11.68 12.40
C HIS A 64 4.00 10.29 11.78
N TRP A 65 3.68 9.22 12.50
CA TRP A 65 3.73 7.85 11.97
C TRP A 65 2.74 7.65 10.80
N LEU A 66 1.51 8.17 10.93
CA LEU A 66 0.51 8.15 9.85
C LEU A 66 0.93 8.99 8.65
N HIS A 67 1.58 10.13 8.87
CA HIS A 67 2.09 10.97 7.79
C HIS A 67 3.12 10.21 6.95
N LYS A 68 4.11 9.58 7.60
CA LYS A 68 5.08 8.71 6.93
C LYS A 68 4.44 7.55 6.18
N PHE A 69 3.39 6.96 6.76
CA PHE A 69 2.63 5.92 6.07
C PHE A 69 1.95 6.42 4.80
N ASN A 70 1.41 7.63 4.82
CA ASN A 70 0.81 8.25 3.65
C ASN A 70 1.87 8.54 2.57
N ASP A 71 3.05 9.04 2.95
CA ASP A 71 4.18 9.25 2.03
C ASP A 71 4.60 7.94 1.33
N ALA A 72 4.66 6.84 2.09
CA ALA A 72 4.95 5.53 1.52
C ALA A 72 3.86 5.07 0.55
N CYS A 73 2.58 5.39 0.81
CA CYS A 73 1.49 5.10 -0.11
C CYS A 73 1.61 5.87 -1.42
N TYR A 74 1.99 7.16 -1.38
CA TYR A 74 2.24 7.96 -2.58
C TYR A 74 3.41 7.42 -3.41
N GLU A 75 4.50 6.97 -2.78
CA GLU A 75 5.61 6.32 -3.49
C GLU A 75 5.16 5.01 -4.19
N MET A 76 4.17 4.31 -3.64
CA MET A 76 3.57 3.14 -4.27
C MET A 76 2.58 3.49 -5.40
N GLU A 77 1.94 4.65 -5.37
CA GLU A 77 1.17 5.17 -6.50
C GLU A 77 2.08 5.59 -7.67
N ASP A 78 3.22 6.23 -7.39
CA ASP A 78 4.22 6.59 -8.42
C ASP A 78 4.84 5.34 -9.08
N LEU A 79 4.99 4.25 -8.32
CA LEU A 79 5.32 2.94 -8.89
C LEU A 79 4.31 2.56 -9.98
N LYS A 80 3.01 2.71 -9.72
CA LYS A 80 1.93 2.35 -10.64
C LYS A 80 2.06 3.08 -11.98
N ASP A 81 2.23 4.40 -11.95
CA ASP A 81 2.27 5.18 -13.19
C ASP A 81 3.54 4.87 -13.98
N GLU A 82 4.65 4.61 -13.28
CA GLU A 82 5.86 4.17 -13.95
C GLU A 82 5.75 2.75 -14.54
N PHE A 83 5.03 1.81 -13.89
CA PHE A 83 4.73 0.51 -14.50
C PHE A 83 3.98 0.66 -15.83
N GLU A 84 2.96 1.52 -15.86
CA GLU A 84 2.13 1.75 -17.04
C GLU A 84 2.94 2.39 -18.17
N ILE A 85 3.77 3.39 -17.86
CA ILE A 85 4.69 4.01 -18.81
C ILE A 85 5.71 3.00 -19.35
N GLN A 86 6.31 2.18 -18.49
CA GLN A 86 7.34 1.22 -18.89
C GLN A 86 6.76 0.02 -19.66
N ALA A 87 5.53 -0.40 -19.35
CA ALA A 87 4.82 -1.41 -20.11
C ALA A 87 4.51 -0.97 -21.55
N LEU A 88 4.15 0.31 -21.74
CA LEU A 88 4.00 0.92 -23.07
C LEU A 88 5.34 1.02 -23.80
N ARG A 89 6.38 1.49 -23.10
CA ARG A 89 7.74 1.62 -23.64
C ARG A 89 8.35 0.30 -24.12
N ARG A 90 8.08 -0.82 -23.42
CA ARG A 90 8.54 -2.15 -23.82
C ARG A 90 8.03 -2.58 -25.21
N GLN A 91 6.91 -2.02 -25.68
CA GLN A 91 6.37 -2.30 -27.01
C GLN A 91 7.15 -1.59 -28.13
N VAL A 92 8.00 -0.62 -27.79
CA VAL A 92 8.63 0.30 -28.75
C VAL A 92 10.16 0.36 -28.60
N LEU A 93 10.75 -0.27 -27.58
CA LEU A 93 12.17 -0.12 -27.22
C LEU A 93 13.04 -1.38 -27.43
N GLU A 94 14.30 -1.13 -27.78
CA GLU A 94 15.39 -2.11 -27.91
C GLU A 94 15.73 -2.85 -26.59
N GLN A 95 16.30 -4.06 -26.70
CA GLN A 95 16.57 -4.95 -25.55
C GLN A 95 17.40 -4.29 -24.43
N GLY A 96 18.35 -3.41 -24.75
CA GLY A 96 19.16 -2.69 -23.75
C GLY A 96 18.35 -1.74 -22.86
N SER A 97 17.27 -1.15 -23.39
CA SER A 97 16.38 -0.27 -22.62
C SER A 97 15.52 -1.07 -21.64
N ILE A 98 15.15 -2.31 -21.98
CA ILE A 98 14.35 -3.20 -21.12
C ILE A 98 15.10 -3.55 -19.82
N LEU A 99 16.41 -3.78 -19.89
CA LEU A 99 17.24 -4.08 -18.72
C LEU A 99 17.35 -2.88 -17.77
N ALA A 100 17.57 -1.68 -18.30
CA ALA A 100 17.58 -0.45 -17.52
C ALA A 100 16.22 -0.21 -16.83
N CYS A 101 15.12 -0.48 -17.53
CA CYS A 101 13.76 -0.40 -16.96
C CYS A 101 13.57 -1.38 -15.81
N ARG A 102 13.98 -2.66 -15.97
CA ARG A 102 13.91 -3.67 -14.91
C ARG A 102 14.67 -3.22 -13.66
N PHE A 103 15.88 -2.69 -13.83
CA PHE A 103 16.70 -2.23 -12.69
C PHE A 103 16.06 -1.05 -11.96
N ARG A 104 15.57 -0.05 -12.69
CA ARG A 104 14.87 1.11 -12.11
C ARG A 104 13.66 0.68 -11.29
N MET A 105 12.89 -0.28 -11.79
CA MET A 105 11.68 -0.79 -11.14
C MET A 105 12.01 -1.62 -9.90
N GLY A 106 13.02 -2.49 -9.98
CA GLY A 106 13.54 -3.19 -8.79
C GLY A 106 13.95 -2.23 -7.67
N ASN A 107 14.69 -1.15 -8.01
CA ASN A 107 15.10 -0.15 -7.02
C ASN A 107 13.92 0.57 -6.36
N LYS A 108 12.89 0.93 -7.12
CA LYS A 108 11.71 1.59 -6.53
C LYS A 108 10.91 0.66 -5.62
N ILE A 109 10.69 -0.60 -6.02
CA ILE A 109 10.01 -1.59 -5.17
C ILE A 109 10.81 -1.82 -3.89
N LYS A 110 12.14 -1.84 -3.99
CA LYS A 110 13.02 -1.95 -2.83
C LYS A 110 12.87 -0.75 -1.89
N LYS A 111 12.88 0.48 -2.42
CA LYS A 111 12.64 1.71 -1.64
C LYS A 111 11.29 1.68 -0.91
N ALA A 112 10.21 1.29 -1.61
CA ALA A 112 8.88 1.18 -1.00
C ALA A 112 8.84 0.14 0.14
N ASN A 113 9.52 -0.99 -0.04
CA ASN A 113 9.66 -2.00 1.02
C ASN A 113 10.43 -1.46 2.23
N GLU A 114 11.53 -0.75 2.02
CA GLU A 114 12.32 -0.14 3.09
C GLU A 114 11.49 0.84 3.90
N MET A 115 10.76 1.75 3.23
CA MET A 115 9.87 2.70 3.89
C MET A 115 8.78 2.01 4.72
N LEU A 116 8.06 1.04 4.13
CA LEU A 116 7.02 0.31 4.85
C LEU A 116 7.59 -0.51 6.02
N ASN A 117 8.78 -1.09 5.89
CA ASN A 117 9.41 -1.82 6.98
C ASN A 117 9.79 -0.90 8.14
N GLU A 118 10.28 0.32 7.87
CA GLU A 118 10.52 1.32 8.92
C GLU A 118 9.23 1.74 9.62
N ILE A 119 8.15 1.93 8.86
CA ILE A 119 6.83 2.25 9.41
C ILE A 119 6.34 1.10 10.30
N ALA A 120 6.43 -0.14 9.81
CA ALA A 120 6.04 -1.35 10.55
C ALA A 120 6.89 -1.55 11.82
N ALA A 121 8.19 -1.26 11.79
CA ALA A 121 9.05 -1.34 12.97
C ALA A 121 8.66 -0.27 14.02
N ASN A 122 8.38 0.96 13.58
CA ASN A 122 7.97 2.04 14.48
C ASN A 122 6.59 1.82 15.11
N LYS A 123 5.71 1.05 14.44
CA LYS A 123 4.39 0.66 14.99
C LYS A 123 4.50 0.01 16.37
N ALA A 124 5.57 -0.74 16.65
CA ALA A 124 5.78 -1.43 17.93
C ALA A 124 5.87 -0.49 19.14
N LYS A 125 6.13 0.81 18.91
CA LYS A 125 6.20 1.84 19.96
C LYS A 125 4.82 2.32 20.43
N PHE A 126 3.75 1.97 19.70
CA PHE A 126 2.41 2.46 19.96
C PHE A 126 1.47 1.31 20.35
N PRO A 127 0.56 1.51 21.31
CA PRO A 127 -0.45 0.53 21.70
C PRO A 127 -1.58 0.47 20.67
N LEU A 128 -1.26 0.11 19.42
CA LEU A 128 -2.21 0.03 18.32
C LEU A 128 -2.75 -1.39 18.15
N THR A 129 -4.07 -1.50 18.13
CA THR A 129 -4.84 -2.73 17.96
C THR A 129 -5.25 -2.93 16.51
N GLN A 130 -5.32 -4.19 16.07
CA GLN A 130 -5.88 -4.51 14.76
C GLN A 130 -7.39 -4.30 14.79
N LYS A 131 -7.90 -3.48 13.87
CA LYS A 131 -9.34 -3.32 13.66
C LYS A 131 -9.73 -4.07 12.39
N HIS A 132 -10.50 -5.14 12.55
CA HIS A 132 -11.22 -5.76 11.45
C HIS A 132 -12.50 -4.95 11.20
N GLU A 133 -12.83 -4.69 9.94
CA GLU A 133 -14.09 -4.07 9.56
C GLU A 133 -15.26 -4.91 10.10
N THR A 134 -15.85 -4.49 11.22
CA THR A 134 -17.16 -4.99 11.61
C THR A 134 -18.15 -4.47 10.57
N ASN A 135 -18.62 -5.35 9.68
CA ASN A 135 -19.78 -5.10 8.83
C ASN A 135 -20.94 -4.68 9.74
N VAL A 136 -21.18 -3.37 9.87
CA VAL A 136 -22.36 -2.85 10.54
C VAL A 136 -23.52 -3.05 9.57
N LEU A 137 -24.11 -4.25 9.62
CA LEU A 137 -25.40 -4.56 9.02
C LEU A 137 -26.39 -3.49 9.50
N HIS A 138 -26.72 -2.57 8.58
CA HIS A 138 -27.75 -1.57 8.77
C HIS A 138 -29.09 -2.32 8.83
N ARG A 139 -29.48 -2.72 10.04
CA ARG A 139 -30.78 -3.31 10.33
C ARG A 139 -31.83 -2.22 10.11
N GLN A 140 -32.34 -2.11 8.89
CA GLN A 140 -33.57 -1.39 8.61
C GLN A 140 -34.64 -1.93 9.55
N ARG A 141 -35.08 -1.09 10.51
CA ARG A 141 -36.35 -1.28 11.18
C ARG A 141 -37.41 -0.79 10.23
N GLU A 142 -38.03 -1.71 9.51
CA GLU A 142 -39.34 -1.47 8.93
C GLU A 142 -40.35 -1.41 10.09
N THR A 143 -40.74 -0.20 10.49
CA THR A 143 -41.99 0.01 11.22
C THR A 143 -43.06 0.35 10.20
N TYR A 144 -43.88 -0.65 9.84
CA TYR A 144 -45.14 -0.44 9.15
C TYR A 144 -46.14 0.22 10.12
N SER A 145 -46.83 1.25 9.64
CA SER A 145 -48.12 1.73 10.16
C SER A 145 -48.99 2.08 8.98
#